data_AF-A0A379TRZ9-F1
#
_entry.id   AF-A0A379TRZ9-F1
#
_cell.length_a   1.000
_cell.length_b   1.000
_cell.length_c   1.000
_cell.angle_alpha   90.00
_cell.angle_beta   90.00
_cell.angle_gamma   90.00
#
_symmetry.space_group_name_H-M   'P 1'
#
loop_
_entity.id
_entity.type
_entity.pdbx_description
1 polymer ?
#
loop_
_entity_poly.entity_id
_entity_poly.type
_entity_poly.pdbx_seq_one_letter_code
_entity_poly.pdbx_strand_id
1 'polypeptide(L)'
;MQEADFVCVILPLTAETRHLFGATQFARMKSSAIFINAGRGPVVDENALIAALQNGEIYAAGLDVFEHEPLSVDSPLLSMSNVVAVPHIGSATHEMRYNMMGCAVDNLIDALQGKIEKNCVNPQAAG
;
A
#
# COMPACT_ATOMS: atom_id res chain seq x y z
N MET A 1 4.06 11.26 14.99
CA MET A 1 5.20 10.37 14.64
C MET A 1 6.13 10.14 15.83
N GLN A 2 6.61 11.18 16.53
CA GLN A 2 7.59 11.05 17.62
C GLN A 2 7.14 10.20 18.83
N GLU A 3 5.85 9.99 19.01
CA GLU A 3 5.29 9.19 20.11
C GLU A 3 4.90 7.76 19.71
N ALA A 4 4.82 7.47 18.41
CA ALA A 4 4.33 6.19 17.91
C ALA A 4 5.46 5.15 17.82
N ASP A 5 5.19 3.94 18.32
CA ASP A 5 6.08 2.79 18.15
C ASP A 5 5.78 2.00 16.86
N PHE A 6 4.56 2.15 16.34
CA PHE A 6 4.13 1.60 15.06
C PHE A 6 3.45 2.69 14.23
N VAL A 7 3.80 2.78 12.96
CA VAL A 7 3.16 3.68 12.00
C VAL A 7 2.61 2.84 10.85
N CYS A 8 1.29 2.75 10.74
CA CYS A 8 0.60 1.97 9.73
C CYS A 8 -0.05 2.88 8.68
N VAL A 9 0.35 2.73 7.41
CA VAL A 9 -0.18 3.47 6.27
C VAL A 9 -1.22 2.62 5.54
N ILE A 10 -2.48 3.08 5.57
CA ILE A 10 -3.65 2.47 4.92
C ILE A 10 -4.34 3.52 4.01
N LEU A 11 -3.56 4.48 3.50
CA LEU A 11 -4.09 5.57 2.68
C LEU A 11 -4.26 5.14 1.21
N PRO A 12 -5.28 5.66 0.51
CA PRO A 12 -5.35 5.55 -0.94
C PRO A 12 -4.23 6.37 -1.59
N LEU A 13 -3.85 6.00 -2.82
CA LEU A 13 -2.97 6.83 -3.64
C LEU A 13 -3.79 7.90 -4.36
N THR A 14 -3.49 9.16 -4.09
CA THR A 14 -4.02 10.34 -4.77
C THR A 14 -2.85 11.30 -5.10
N ALA A 15 -3.14 12.46 -5.69
CA ALA A 15 -2.13 13.48 -5.91
C ALA A 15 -1.55 14.01 -4.58
N GLU A 16 -2.39 14.10 -3.55
CA GLU A 16 -2.05 14.65 -2.23
C GLU A 16 -1.30 13.64 -1.35
N THR A 17 -1.52 12.34 -1.56
CA THR A 17 -0.89 11.28 -0.75
C THR A 17 0.36 10.70 -1.40
N ARG A 18 0.67 11.05 -2.66
CA ARG A 18 1.89 10.60 -3.33
C ARG A 18 3.12 11.10 -2.59
N HIS A 19 4.01 10.16 -2.21
CA HIS A 19 5.22 10.39 -1.42
C HIS A 19 4.96 11.21 -0.14
N LEU A 20 3.78 11.03 0.47
CA LEU A 20 3.45 11.64 1.76
C LEU A 20 4.46 11.24 2.85
N PHE A 21 5.01 10.04 2.76
CA PHE A 21 6.14 9.57 3.57
C PHE A 21 7.43 9.63 2.76
N GLY A 22 8.32 10.57 3.11
CA GLY A 22 9.69 10.63 2.65
C GLY A 22 10.67 10.84 3.82
N ALA A 23 11.89 11.29 3.51
CA ALA A 23 12.98 11.40 4.49
C ALA A 23 12.58 12.22 5.74
N THR A 24 11.85 13.33 5.56
CA THR A 24 11.42 14.17 6.69
C THR A 24 10.46 13.45 7.64
N GLN A 25 9.60 12.57 7.13
CA GLN A 25 8.65 11.81 7.95
C GLN A 25 9.39 10.72 8.72
N PHE A 26 10.27 9.96 8.05
CA PHE A 26 11.08 8.93 8.70
C PHE A 26 11.99 9.51 9.79
N ALA A 27 12.64 10.65 9.55
CA ALA A 27 13.46 11.34 10.55
C ALA A 27 12.68 11.81 11.80
N ARG A 28 11.34 11.88 11.72
CA ARG A 28 10.46 12.24 12.85
C ARG A 28 9.91 11.03 13.60
N MET A 29 10.15 9.81 13.11
CA MET A 29 9.79 8.58 13.80
C MET A 29 10.80 8.30 14.92
N LYS A 30 10.43 7.45 15.87
CA LYS A 30 11.42 6.91 16.81
C LYS A 30 12.34 5.95 16.05
N SER A 31 13.61 5.89 16.43
CA SER A 31 14.53 4.86 15.92
C SER A 31 14.11 3.44 16.28
N SER A 32 13.29 3.28 17.34
CA SER A 32 12.68 2.01 17.72
C SER A 32 11.38 1.69 16.98
N ALA A 33 10.87 2.60 16.13
CA ALA A 33 9.55 2.45 15.52
C ALA A 33 9.56 1.49 14.32
N ILE A 34 8.43 0.81 14.11
CA ILE A 34 8.19 -0.06 12.96
C ILE A 34 7.22 0.62 12.00
N PHE A 35 7.59 0.68 10.72
CA PHE A 35 6.77 1.22 9.65
C PHE A 35 6.01 0.10 8.92
N ILE A 36 4.71 0.27 8.67
CA ILE A 36 3.89 -0.73 8.00
C ILE A 36 3.14 -0.06 6.85
N ASN A 37 3.29 -0.57 5.62
CA ASN A 37 2.50 -0.11 4.48
C ASN A 37 1.70 -1.25 3.86
N ALA A 38 0.37 -1.15 4.01
CA ALA A 38 -0.63 -1.99 3.35
C ALA A 38 -1.63 -1.15 2.54
N GLY A 39 -1.29 0.12 2.28
CA GLY A 39 -2.07 1.04 1.45
C GLY A 39 -1.66 0.94 -0.02
N ARG A 40 -0.80 1.86 -0.47
CA ARG A 40 -0.22 1.85 -1.82
C ARG A 40 1.26 2.21 -1.74
N GLY A 41 2.08 1.57 -2.57
CA GLY A 41 3.52 1.81 -2.59
C GLY A 41 3.89 3.28 -2.79
N PRO A 42 3.38 3.96 -3.84
CA PRO A 42 3.71 5.37 -4.11
C PRO A 42 3.18 6.40 -3.10
N VAL A 43 2.59 5.98 -1.97
CA VAL A 43 2.38 6.88 -0.81
C VAL A 43 3.69 7.13 -0.06
N VAL A 44 4.67 6.24 -0.27
CA VAL A 44 6.00 6.27 0.32
C VAL A 44 7.02 6.51 -0.79
N ASP A 45 7.99 7.39 -0.56
CA ASP A 45 9.22 7.43 -1.34
C ASP A 45 10.08 6.23 -0.93
N GLU A 46 10.17 5.24 -1.82
CA GLU A 46 10.83 3.96 -1.54
C GLU A 46 12.33 4.12 -1.27
N ASN A 47 12.98 5.07 -1.94
CA ASN A 47 14.40 5.36 -1.70
C ASN A 47 14.62 5.96 -0.31
N ALA A 48 13.73 6.85 0.14
CA ALA A 48 13.78 7.39 1.49
C ALA A 48 13.54 6.32 2.55
N LEU A 49 12.64 5.37 2.30
CA LEU A 49 12.40 4.23 3.21
C LEU A 49 13.65 3.33 3.30
N ILE A 50 14.25 2.97 2.17
CA ILE A 50 15.49 2.19 2.08
C ILE A 50 16.60 2.86 2.89
N ALA A 51 16.81 4.17 2.69
CA ALA A 51 17.82 4.93 3.41
C ALA A 51 17.55 4.96 4.92
N ALA A 52 16.31 5.21 5.34
CA ALA A 52 15.93 5.25 6.75
C ALA A 52 16.17 3.90 7.45
N LEU A 53 15.90 2.78 6.77
CA LEU A 53 16.17 1.43 7.28
C LEU A 53 17.66 1.11 7.36
N GLN A 54 18.44 1.49 6.33
CA GLN A 54 19.89 1.29 6.30
C GLN A 54 20.62 2.10 7.37
N ASN A 55 20.16 3.33 7.62
CA ASN A 55 20.76 4.25 8.59
C ASN A 55 20.26 4.02 10.03
N GLY A 56 19.27 3.15 10.23
CA GLY A 56 18.67 2.91 11.55
C GLY A 56 17.84 4.09 12.08
N GLU A 57 17.32 4.95 11.19
CA GLU A 57 16.38 6.02 11.54
C GLU A 57 15.04 5.46 12.00
N ILE A 58 14.68 4.27 11.51
CA ILE A 58 13.57 3.44 11.99
C ILE A 58 14.05 2.00 12.16
N TYR A 59 13.36 1.24 13.01
CA TYR A 59 13.81 -0.09 13.40
C TYR A 59 13.59 -1.12 12.29
N ALA A 60 12.38 -1.17 11.74
CA ALA A 60 11.98 -2.18 10.75
C ALA A 60 10.80 -1.71 9.89
N ALA A 61 10.53 -2.44 8.81
CA ALA A 61 9.36 -2.23 7.96
C ALA A 61 8.62 -3.52 7.59
N GLY A 62 7.28 -3.44 7.53
CA GLY A 62 6.41 -4.47 6.94
C GLY A 62 5.69 -3.91 5.71
N LEU A 63 5.87 -4.54 4.54
CA LEU A 63 5.44 -4.00 3.26
C LEU A 63 4.64 -5.04 2.47
N ASP A 64 3.40 -4.70 2.12
CA ASP A 64 2.58 -5.48 1.18
C ASP A 64 2.54 -4.85 -0.23
N VAL A 65 2.99 -3.61 -0.36
CA VAL A 65 2.87 -2.80 -1.59
C VAL A 65 4.16 -2.04 -1.87
N PHE A 66 4.46 -1.84 -3.15
CA PHE A 66 5.74 -1.26 -3.62
C PHE A 66 5.50 -0.18 -4.67
N GLU A 67 6.46 0.74 -4.88
CA GLU A 67 6.29 1.80 -5.88
C GLU A 67 6.10 1.23 -7.30
N HIS A 68 6.82 0.15 -7.58
CA HIS A 68 6.67 -0.65 -8.78
C HIS A 68 6.34 -2.09 -8.41
N GLU A 69 5.28 -2.63 -9.03
CA GLU A 69 4.85 -4.00 -8.84
C GLU A 69 4.86 -4.75 -10.19
N PRO A 70 5.49 -5.93 -10.28
CA PRO A 70 6.13 -6.68 -9.19
C PRO A 70 7.43 -6.04 -8.69
N LEU A 71 7.75 -6.28 -7.41
CA LEU A 71 9.02 -5.82 -6.84
C LEU A 71 10.19 -6.48 -7.58
N SER A 72 11.18 -5.67 -7.95
CA SER A 72 12.40 -6.17 -8.58
C SER A 72 13.12 -7.18 -7.67
N VAL A 73 13.64 -8.26 -8.25
CA VAL A 73 14.48 -9.23 -7.54
C VAL A 73 15.78 -8.63 -7.00
N ASP A 74 16.23 -7.53 -7.61
CA ASP A 74 17.41 -6.78 -7.19
C ASP A 74 17.11 -5.69 -6.15
N SER A 75 15.85 -5.60 -5.68
CA SER A 75 15.47 -4.60 -4.69
C SER A 75 16.22 -4.81 -3.37
N PRO A 76 16.87 -3.77 -2.80
CA PRO A 76 17.52 -3.85 -1.50
C PRO A 76 16.58 -4.36 -0.40
N LEU A 77 15.29 -4.01 -0.47
CA LEU A 77 14.27 -4.40 0.51
C LEU A 77 14.18 -5.91 0.73
N LEU A 78 14.46 -6.73 -0.31
CA LEU A 78 14.43 -8.20 -0.21
C LEU A 78 15.61 -8.79 0.58
N SER A 79 16.70 -8.03 0.74
CA SER A 79 17.92 -8.45 1.42
C SER A 79 18.06 -7.91 2.85
N MET A 80 17.20 -6.95 3.23
CA MET A 80 17.26 -6.28 4.52
C MET A 80 16.67 -7.17 5.62
N SER A 81 17.49 -7.48 6.63
CA SER A 81 17.05 -8.30 7.78
C SER A 81 15.93 -7.69 8.63
N ASN A 82 15.73 -6.37 8.51
CA ASN A 82 14.70 -5.61 9.20
C ASN A 82 13.51 -5.26 8.30
N VAL A 83 13.32 -5.99 7.20
CA VAL A 83 12.17 -5.83 6.30
C VAL A 83 11.43 -7.17 6.17
N VAL A 84 10.11 -7.11 6.28
CA VAL A 84 9.22 -8.19 5.85
C VAL A 84 8.44 -7.69 4.64
N ALA A 85 8.70 -8.28 3.48
CA ALA A 85 8.06 -7.95 2.21
C ALA A 85 7.14 -9.09 1.78
N VAL A 86 5.90 -8.76 1.42
CA VAL A 86 4.92 -9.71 0.86
C VAL A 86 4.30 -9.16 -0.43
N PRO A 87 3.94 -10.01 -1.41
CA PRO A 87 3.67 -9.56 -2.77
C PRO A 87 2.19 -9.17 -3.00
N HIS A 88 1.72 -8.09 -2.39
CA HIS A 88 0.37 -7.54 -2.55
C HIS A 88 -0.74 -8.57 -2.31
N ILE A 89 -0.64 -9.23 -1.17
CA ILE A 89 -1.51 -10.33 -0.74
C ILE A 89 -2.50 -9.93 0.36
N GLY A 90 -2.65 -8.64 0.69
CA GLY A 90 -3.56 -8.19 1.74
C GLY A 90 -5.02 -8.65 1.60
N SER A 91 -5.49 -8.88 0.35
CA SER A 91 -6.84 -9.42 0.06
C SER A 91 -6.84 -10.91 -0.32
N ALA A 92 -5.70 -11.59 -0.26
CA ALA A 92 -5.51 -12.94 -0.81
C ALA A 92 -6.00 -14.07 0.12
N THR A 93 -7.16 -13.92 0.75
CA THR A 93 -7.86 -15.02 1.42
C THR A 93 -8.86 -15.65 0.44
N HIS A 94 -9.12 -16.95 0.57
CA HIS A 94 -10.09 -17.63 -0.31
C HIS A 94 -11.46 -16.94 -0.28
N GLU A 95 -12.00 -16.71 0.92
CA GLU A 95 -13.29 -16.04 1.13
C GLU A 95 -13.34 -14.66 0.46
N MET A 96 -12.34 -13.81 0.71
CA MET A 96 -12.31 -12.46 0.15
C MET A 96 -12.21 -12.49 -1.38
N ARG A 97 -11.35 -13.35 -1.94
CA ARG A 97 -11.21 -13.50 -3.39
C ARG A 97 -12.51 -13.96 -4.05
N TYR A 98 -13.23 -14.93 -3.46
CA TYR A 98 -14.53 -15.36 -3.98
C TYR A 98 -15.59 -14.26 -3.93
N ASN A 99 -15.67 -13.53 -2.81
CA ASN A 99 -16.62 -12.43 -2.65
C ASN A 99 -16.33 -11.28 -3.63
N MET A 100 -15.05 -10.94 -3.83
CA MET A 100 -14.63 -9.94 -4.82
C MET A 100 -14.99 -10.34 -6.26
N MET A 101 -14.77 -11.61 -6.62
CA MET A 101 -15.15 -12.13 -7.94
C MET A 101 -16.66 -12.09 -8.14
N GLY A 102 -17.45 -12.53 -7.15
CA GLY A 102 -18.91 -12.45 -7.19
C GLY A 102 -19.39 -11.02 -7.38
N CYS A 103 -18.87 -10.09 -6.57
CA CYS A 103 -19.17 -8.67 -6.69
C CYS A 103 -18.84 -8.12 -8.10
N ALA A 104 -17.67 -8.45 -8.66
CA ALA A 104 -17.30 -8.00 -10.00
C ALA A 104 -18.23 -8.54 -11.10
N VAL A 105 -18.64 -9.81 -11.01
CA VAL A 105 -19.58 -10.44 -11.95
C VAL A 105 -20.96 -9.78 -11.84
N ASP A 106 -21.46 -9.55 -10.63
CA ASP A 106 -22.75 -8.89 -10.41
C ASP A 106 -22.76 -7.48 -11.00
N ASN A 107 -21.70 -6.70 -10.78
CA ASN A 107 -21.57 -5.34 -11.34
C ASN A 107 -21.53 -5.34 -12.88
N LEU A 108 -20.91 -6.34 -13.50
CA LEU A 108 -20.90 -6.47 -14.97
C LEU A 108 -22.30 -6.78 -15.51
N ILE A 109 -23.03 -7.72 -14.88
CA ILE A 109 -24.39 -8.09 -15.29
C ILE A 109 -25.34 -6.89 -15.14
N ASP A 110 -25.27 -6.19 -14.00
CA ASP A 110 -26.08 -5.00 -13.74
C ASP A 110 -25.79 -3.90 -14.77
N ALA A 111 -24.51 -3.63 -15.08
CA ALA A 111 -24.13 -2.64 -16.08
C ALA A 111 -24.67 -2.96 -17.49
N LEU A 112 -24.66 -4.23 -17.91
CA LEU A 112 -25.24 -4.67 -19.19
C LEU A 112 -26.77 -4.50 -19.26
N GLN A 113 -27.42 -4.37 -18.11
CA GLN A 113 -28.86 -4.08 -17.99
C GLN A 113 -29.15 -2.59 -17.76
N GLY A 114 -28.13 -1.73 -17.75
CA GLY A 114 -28.26 -0.30 -17.47
C GLY A 114 -28.42 0.04 -15.98
N LYS A 115 -28.16 -0.91 -15.06
CA LYS A 115 -28.19 -0.70 -13.62
C LYS A 115 -26.77 -0.44 -13.13
N ILE A 116 -26.47 0.80 -12.76
CA ILE A 116 -25.09 1.23 -12.42
C ILE A 116 -25.00 1.83 -11.02
N GLU A 117 -26.00 1.60 -10.16
CA GLU A 117 -26.10 2.26 -8.87
C GLU A 117 -25.07 1.73 -7.85
N LYS A 118 -24.57 0.50 -8.05
CA LYS A 118 -23.63 -0.16 -7.14
C LYS A 118 -22.20 -0.05 -7.69
N ASN A 119 -21.25 0.25 -6.81
CA ASN A 119 -19.80 0.30 -7.04
C ASN A 119 -19.32 1.04 -8.32
N CYS A 120 -20.17 1.85 -8.96
CA CYS A 120 -19.77 2.71 -10.07
C CYS A 120 -18.98 3.89 -9.52
N VAL A 121 -17.70 3.96 -9.88
CA VAL A 121 -16.78 5.00 -9.41
C VAL A 121 -16.79 6.25 -10.29
N ASN A 122 -17.40 6.17 -11.47
CA ASN A 122 -17.45 7.23 -12.48
C ASN A 122 -18.82 7.32 -13.17
N PRO A 123 -19.92 7.54 -12.43
CA PRO A 123 -21.29 7.55 -12.98
C PRO A 123 -21.49 8.58 -14.11
N GLN A 124 -20.72 9.67 -14.12
CA GLN A 124 -20.72 10.68 -15.18
C GLN A 124 -20.32 10.14 -16.56
N ALA A 125 -19.64 8.99 -16.62
CA ALA A 125 -19.25 8.36 -17.88
C ALA A 125 -20.36 7.48 -18.48
N ALA A 126 -21.44 7.22 -17.75
CA ALA A 126 -22.44 6.22 -18.12
C ALA A 126 -23.55 6.74 -19.06
N GLY A 127 -23.57 8.03 -19.39
CA GLY A 127 -24.56 8.64 -20.29
C GLY A 127 -25.82 9.10 -19.58
#